data_AF-A0A9E2ZBX4-F1
#
_entry.id   AF-A0A9E2ZBX4-F1
#
_cell.length_a   1.000
_cell.length_b   1.000
_cell.length_c   1.000
_cell.angle_alpha   90.00
_cell.angle_beta   90.00
_cell.angle_gamma   90.00
#
_symmetry.space_group_name_H-M   'P 1'
#
loop_
_entity.id
_entity.type
_entity.pdbx_description
1 polymer ?
#
loop_
_entity_poly.entity_id
_entity_poly.type
_entity_poly.pdbx_seq_one_letter_code
_entity_poly.pdbx_strand_id
1 'polypeptide(L)'
;MNARDPRAGLSRMWIGYLAAGALVTIVYYLLPAKGAGLAAQIVLYCAVSVSAAIMVGYGILRHRPHPTLPWAILGVSQVSYAVADISFSLAHYVFGVADYPGVADLFYLAHYPLLAAGLMTLIRRRGARLDLPRLLDSGVIGVGAGMLSWVYLIAPNARLGTPVLAKITSLAYPLAGLLVLVVALRLILGDGRRPLSFYLLVGHVLTLITADTVYVLQQLAGTYQSNNFLDAIWLASSLALGAAAMHPTMSRLAGPAPPRDTNTSPGRIAVLCGTALIVPITLVVQNSTGGLRDAA
;
A
#
# COMPACT_ATOMS: atom_id res chain seq x y z
N MET A 1 10.74 28.04 35.08
CA MET A 1 11.61 27.03 34.43
C MET A 1 10.75 25.82 34.11
N ASN A 2 10.25 25.72 32.87
CA ASN A 2 9.26 24.73 32.45
C ASN A 2 9.88 23.33 32.39
N ALA A 3 9.52 22.46 33.33
CA ALA A 3 9.72 21.03 33.18
C ALA A 3 8.93 20.56 31.95
N ARG A 4 9.62 20.22 30.87
CA ARG A 4 9.01 19.61 29.68
C ARG A 4 8.32 18.32 30.12
N ASP A 5 6.99 18.29 30.11
CA ASP A 5 6.22 17.07 30.34
C ASP A 5 6.73 15.98 29.39
N PRO A 6 7.34 14.89 29.89
CA PRO A 6 7.89 13.84 29.04
C PRO A 6 6.82 13.26 28.09
N ARG A 7 5.53 13.33 28.48
CA ARG A 7 4.40 12.89 27.64
C ARG A 7 4.23 13.73 26.38
N ALA A 8 4.61 15.01 26.41
CA ALA A 8 4.54 15.90 25.25
C ALA A 8 5.62 15.57 24.20
N GLY A 9 6.83 15.20 24.61
CA GLY A 9 7.90 14.77 23.70
C GLY A 9 7.57 13.46 22.98
N LEU A 10 7.00 12.51 23.72
CA LEU A 10 6.49 11.24 23.19
C LEU A 10 5.34 11.42 22.18
N SER A 11 4.52 12.47 22.32
CA SER A 11 3.44 12.77 21.38
C SER A 11 3.92 13.18 19.99
N ARG A 12 5.19 13.60 19.86
CA ARG A 12 5.78 14.12 18.61
C ARG A 12 6.81 13.19 17.98
N MET A 13 7.09 12.02 18.55
CA MET A 13 8.09 11.10 18.02
C MET A 13 7.78 10.64 16.58
N TRP A 14 6.51 10.47 16.26
CA TRP A 14 6.08 10.13 14.90
C TRP A 14 6.41 11.25 13.88
N ILE A 15 6.40 12.53 14.31
CA ILE A 15 6.82 13.67 13.47
C ILE A 15 8.32 13.61 13.23
N GLY A 16 9.10 13.33 14.29
CA GLY A 16 10.54 13.13 14.18
C GLY A 16 10.89 11.98 13.24
N TYR A 17 10.16 10.86 13.31
CA TYR A 17 10.31 9.73 12.40
C TYR A 17 10.01 10.10 10.95
N LEU A 18 8.90 10.79 10.69
CA LEU A 18 8.57 11.27 9.33
C LEU A 18 9.61 12.27 8.81
N ALA A 19 10.07 13.20 9.63
CA ALA A 19 11.08 14.19 9.24
C ALA A 19 12.44 13.54 8.95
N ALA A 20 12.87 12.58 9.78
CA ALA A 20 14.08 11.81 9.56
C ALA A 20 13.97 10.95 8.28
N GLY A 21 12.82 10.30 8.07
CA GLY A 21 12.54 9.54 6.87
C GLY A 21 12.57 10.40 5.60
N ALA A 22 11.94 11.58 5.62
CA ALA A 22 11.98 12.52 4.52
C ALA A 22 13.40 13.01 4.21
N LEU A 23 14.20 13.29 5.25
CA LEU A 23 15.60 13.63 5.07
C LEU A 23 16.40 12.49 4.43
N VAL A 24 16.17 11.24 4.88
CA VAL A 24 16.79 10.05 4.26
C VAL A 24 16.38 9.91 2.80
N THR A 25 15.11 10.12 2.45
CA THR A 25 14.64 10.11 1.06
C THR A 25 15.31 11.21 0.23
N ILE A 26 15.50 12.42 0.77
CA ILE A 26 16.22 13.49 0.08
C ILE A 26 17.68 13.07 -0.16
N VAL A 27 18.37 12.58 0.88
CA VAL A 27 19.76 12.10 0.76
C VAL A 27 19.87 10.97 -0.27
N TYR A 28 18.92 10.04 -0.29
CA TYR A 28 18.84 8.95 -1.27
C TYR A 28 18.92 9.48 -2.72
N TYR A 29 18.18 10.54 -3.07
CA TYR A 29 18.21 11.10 -4.42
C TYR A 29 19.43 11.99 -4.71
N LEU A 30 20.11 12.51 -3.68
CA LEU A 30 21.34 13.29 -3.86
C LEU A 30 22.57 12.41 -4.09
N LEU A 31 22.48 11.11 -3.77
CA LEU A 31 23.57 10.17 -3.96
C LEU A 31 23.72 9.78 -5.43
N PRO A 32 24.97 9.59 -5.92
CA PRO A 32 25.19 9.07 -7.27
C PRO A 32 24.62 7.65 -7.42
N ALA A 33 23.85 7.39 -8.48
CA ALA A 33 23.30 6.06 -8.78
C ALA A 33 24.33 5.04 -9.32
N LYS A 34 25.60 5.15 -8.89
CA LYS A 34 26.71 4.29 -9.32
C LYS A 34 27.77 4.13 -8.22
N GLY A 35 28.50 3.01 -8.26
CA GLY A 35 29.58 2.72 -7.31
C GLY A 35 29.12 2.78 -5.85
N ALA A 36 29.90 3.46 -5.00
CA ALA A 36 29.58 3.60 -3.57
C ALA A 36 28.25 4.34 -3.31
N GLY A 37 27.84 5.24 -4.20
CA GLY A 37 26.56 5.95 -4.07
C GLY A 37 25.35 5.01 -4.22
N LEU A 38 25.41 4.06 -5.16
CA LEU A 38 24.37 3.04 -5.35
C LEU A 38 24.27 2.13 -4.11
N ALA A 39 25.39 1.71 -3.54
CA ALA A 39 25.39 0.92 -2.30
C ALA A 39 24.72 1.68 -1.14
N ALA A 40 25.03 2.98 -1.01
CA ALA A 40 24.37 3.83 -0.01
C ALA A 40 22.87 4.00 -0.28
N GLN A 41 22.45 4.14 -1.54
CA GLN A 41 21.03 4.20 -1.92
C GLN A 41 20.28 2.94 -1.49
N ILE A 42 20.83 1.75 -1.78
CA ILE A 42 20.25 0.46 -1.37
C ILE A 42 20.10 0.39 0.15
N VAL A 43 21.16 0.73 0.89
CA VAL A 43 21.15 0.70 2.36
C VAL A 43 20.09 1.66 2.91
N LEU A 44 20.02 2.90 2.41
CA LEU A 44 19.04 3.88 2.86
C LEU A 44 17.60 3.43 2.56
N TYR A 45 17.36 2.91 1.37
CA TYR A 45 16.04 2.41 0.96
C TYR A 45 15.59 1.26 1.86
N CYS A 46 16.41 0.22 2.00
CA CYS A 46 16.10 -0.92 2.87
C CYS A 46 15.99 -0.51 4.34
N ALA A 47 16.81 0.45 4.81
CA ALA A 47 16.75 0.93 6.18
C ALA A 47 15.40 1.60 6.49
N VAL A 48 14.85 2.40 5.57
CA VAL A 48 13.51 2.99 5.74
C VAL A 48 12.45 1.89 5.80
N SER A 49 12.49 0.93 4.88
CA SER A 49 11.53 -0.18 4.84
C SER A 49 11.54 -1.02 6.14
N VAL A 50 12.75 -1.37 6.62
CA VAL A 50 12.95 -2.07 7.91
C VAL A 50 12.51 -1.21 9.10
N SER A 51 12.79 0.10 9.06
CA SER A 51 12.41 1.01 10.16
C SER A 51 10.91 1.01 10.41
N ALA A 52 10.08 0.90 9.35
CA ALA A 52 8.64 0.85 9.49
C ALA A 52 8.18 -0.38 10.28
N ALA A 53 8.77 -1.55 10.01
CA ALA A 53 8.49 -2.78 10.77
C ALA A 53 8.90 -2.63 12.25
N ILE A 54 10.08 -2.05 12.51
CA ILE A 54 10.56 -1.77 13.87
C ILE A 54 9.61 -0.81 14.59
N MET A 55 9.14 0.24 13.90
CA MET A 55 8.22 1.22 14.47
C MET A 55 6.85 0.63 14.78
N VAL A 56 6.38 -0.34 13.98
CA VAL A 56 5.17 -1.11 14.32
C VAL A 56 5.37 -1.91 15.61
N GLY A 57 6.47 -2.65 15.72
CA GLY A 57 6.81 -3.39 16.95
C GLY A 57 6.94 -2.48 18.17
N TYR A 58 7.66 -1.37 18.03
CA TYR A 58 7.80 -0.34 19.07
C TYR A 58 6.44 0.23 19.48
N GLY A 59 5.57 0.56 18.52
CA GLY A 59 4.23 1.06 18.76
C GLY A 59 3.39 0.08 19.58
N ILE A 60 3.42 -1.21 19.23
CA ILE A 60 2.73 -2.27 19.98
C ILE A 60 3.22 -2.33 21.43
N LEU A 61 4.54 -2.36 21.64
CA LEU A 61 5.14 -2.44 22.98
C LEU A 61 4.84 -1.19 23.83
N ARG A 62 4.88 -0.01 23.19
CA ARG A 62 4.76 1.29 23.86
C ARG A 62 3.32 1.65 24.22
N HIS A 63 2.42 1.51 23.26
CA HIS A 63 1.02 1.98 23.38
C HIS A 63 0.05 0.87 23.74
N ARG A 64 0.51 -0.39 23.71
CA ARG A 64 -0.24 -1.61 24.12
C ARG A 64 -1.68 -1.60 23.59
N PRO A 65 -1.86 -1.54 22.25
CA PRO A 65 -3.19 -1.50 21.66
C PRO A 65 -3.99 -2.74 22.04
N HIS A 66 -5.26 -2.58 22.38
CA HIS A 66 -6.16 -3.71 22.63
C HIS A 66 -7.29 -3.70 21.58
N PRO A 67 -7.40 -4.74 20.72
CA PRO A 67 -6.51 -5.90 20.57
C PRO A 67 -5.17 -5.59 19.86
N THR A 68 -4.14 -6.38 20.15
CA THR A 68 -2.80 -6.28 19.52
C THR A 68 -2.74 -6.92 18.13
N LEU A 69 -3.59 -7.93 17.89
CA LEU A 69 -3.53 -8.78 16.68
C LEU A 69 -3.52 -8.01 15.35
N PRO A 70 -4.37 -6.99 15.10
CA PRO A 70 -4.34 -6.26 13.83
C PRO A 70 -2.97 -5.64 13.54
N TRP A 71 -2.37 -5.00 14.55
CA TRP A 71 -1.06 -4.36 14.42
C TRP A 71 0.07 -5.38 14.28
N ALA A 72 -0.04 -6.53 14.95
CA ALA A 72 0.94 -7.61 14.80
C ALA A 72 0.96 -8.14 13.36
N ILE A 73 -0.21 -8.40 12.76
CA ILE A 73 -0.32 -8.87 11.37
C ILE A 73 0.22 -7.80 10.40
N LEU A 74 -0.10 -6.51 10.61
CA LEU A 74 0.45 -5.41 9.81
C LEU A 74 1.99 -5.32 9.95
N GLY A 75 2.52 -5.57 11.15
CA GLY A 75 3.97 -5.64 11.37
C GLY A 75 4.62 -6.78 10.61
N VAL A 76 4.03 -7.99 10.64
CA VAL A 76 4.51 -9.15 9.86
C VAL A 76 4.43 -8.88 8.36
N SER A 77 3.36 -8.23 7.90
CA SER A 77 3.22 -7.76 6.51
C SER A 77 4.37 -6.82 6.12
N GLN A 78 4.73 -5.85 6.96
CA GLN A 78 5.85 -4.95 6.69
C GLN A 78 7.21 -5.65 6.76
N VAL A 79 7.40 -6.63 7.64
CA VAL A 79 8.61 -7.47 7.64
C VAL A 79 8.74 -8.23 6.32
N SER A 80 7.65 -8.82 5.81
CA SER A 80 7.64 -9.47 4.51
C SER A 80 8.07 -8.51 3.39
N TYR A 81 7.52 -7.29 3.39
CA TYR A 81 7.89 -6.24 2.43
C TYR A 81 9.38 -5.87 2.52
N ALA A 82 9.91 -5.64 3.72
CA ALA A 82 11.31 -5.29 3.92
C ALA A 82 12.26 -6.44 3.50
N VAL A 83 11.89 -7.70 3.73
CA VAL A 83 12.66 -8.86 3.24
C VAL A 83 12.61 -8.93 1.71
N ALA A 84 11.49 -8.57 1.10
CA ALA A 84 11.36 -8.47 -0.36
C ALA A 84 12.29 -7.39 -0.93
N ASP A 85 12.29 -6.18 -0.35
CA ASP A 85 13.16 -5.07 -0.77
C ASP A 85 14.65 -5.45 -0.70
N ILE A 86 15.07 -6.08 0.40
CA ILE A 86 16.46 -6.54 0.58
C ILE A 86 16.80 -7.62 -0.44
N SER A 87 15.91 -8.61 -0.60
CA SER A 87 16.12 -9.73 -1.52
C SER A 87 16.19 -9.27 -2.98
N PHE A 88 15.31 -8.34 -3.37
CA PHE A 88 15.31 -7.70 -4.68
C PHE A 88 16.60 -6.91 -4.90
N SER A 89 16.99 -6.09 -3.92
CA SER A 89 18.17 -5.24 -4.05
C SER A 89 19.46 -6.06 -4.16
N LEU A 90 19.59 -7.13 -3.38
CA LEU A 90 20.74 -8.04 -3.47
C LEU A 90 20.77 -8.78 -4.80
N ALA A 91 19.65 -9.36 -5.23
CA ALA A 91 19.57 -10.07 -6.51
C ALA A 91 19.93 -9.15 -7.68
N HIS A 92 19.29 -7.98 -7.76
CA HIS A 92 19.41 -7.08 -8.90
C HIS A 92 20.73 -6.31 -8.93
N TYR A 93 21.13 -5.68 -7.81
CA TYR A 93 22.28 -4.76 -7.79
C TYR A 93 23.60 -5.40 -7.36
N VAL A 94 23.58 -6.52 -6.63
CA VAL A 94 24.80 -7.17 -6.12
C VAL A 94 25.13 -8.42 -6.94
N PHE A 95 24.14 -9.29 -7.17
CA PHE A 95 24.34 -10.55 -7.89
C PHE A 95 24.11 -10.45 -9.40
N GLY A 96 23.52 -9.35 -9.88
CA GLY A 96 23.21 -9.17 -11.31
C GLY A 96 22.18 -10.18 -11.84
N VAL A 97 21.36 -10.74 -10.95
CA VAL A 97 20.29 -11.69 -11.29
C VAL A 97 19.00 -10.91 -11.55
N ALA A 98 18.46 -11.08 -12.76
CA ALA A 98 17.23 -10.42 -13.22
C ALA A 98 16.11 -11.43 -13.52
N ASP A 99 16.18 -12.62 -12.94
CA ASP A 99 15.19 -13.68 -13.16
C ASP A 99 13.82 -13.24 -12.63
N TYR A 100 12.80 -13.42 -13.48
CA TYR A 100 11.42 -13.15 -13.13
C TYR A 100 10.55 -14.41 -13.35
N PRO A 101 9.84 -14.88 -12.31
CA PRO A 101 9.81 -14.36 -10.95
C PRO A 101 11.02 -14.86 -10.12
N GLY A 102 11.45 -14.05 -9.16
CA GLY A 102 12.54 -14.34 -8.23
C GLY A 102 12.09 -14.53 -6.79
N VAL A 103 13.06 -14.69 -5.88
CA VAL A 103 12.80 -14.88 -4.43
C VAL A 103 12.06 -13.68 -3.82
N ALA A 104 12.34 -12.46 -4.30
CA ALA A 104 11.68 -11.25 -3.82
C ALA A 104 10.17 -11.27 -4.08
N ASP A 105 9.73 -11.82 -5.22
CA ASP A 105 8.31 -11.89 -5.58
C ASP A 105 7.50 -12.71 -4.58
N LEU A 106 8.09 -13.73 -3.96
CA LEU A 106 7.42 -14.51 -2.91
C LEU A 106 7.06 -13.61 -1.72
N PHE A 107 7.99 -12.77 -1.29
CA PHE A 107 7.83 -11.90 -0.13
C PHE A 107 6.96 -10.67 -0.43
N TYR A 108 7.07 -10.11 -1.63
CA TYR A 108 6.15 -9.06 -2.10
C TYR A 108 4.72 -9.59 -2.19
N LEU A 109 4.50 -10.76 -2.79
CA LEU A 109 3.15 -11.33 -2.89
C LEU A 109 2.60 -11.72 -1.52
N ALA A 110 3.42 -12.18 -0.58
CA ALA A 110 2.99 -12.48 0.79
C ALA A 110 2.60 -11.22 1.58
N HIS A 111 3.19 -10.06 1.28
CA HIS A 111 2.86 -8.79 1.94
C HIS A 111 1.37 -8.43 1.81
N TYR A 112 0.79 -8.55 0.62
CA TYR A 112 -0.60 -8.16 0.32
C TYR A 112 -1.68 -8.91 1.12
N PRO A 113 -1.74 -10.26 1.16
CA PRO A 113 -2.73 -10.97 1.96
C PRO A 113 -2.52 -10.74 3.46
N LEU A 114 -1.28 -10.56 3.93
CA LEU A 114 -1.02 -10.17 5.32
C LEU A 114 -1.55 -8.77 5.61
N LEU A 115 -1.30 -7.80 4.73
CA LEU A 115 -1.84 -6.44 4.84
C LEU A 115 -3.37 -6.46 4.89
N ALA A 116 -3.99 -7.16 3.94
CA ALA A 116 -5.43 -7.34 3.88
C ALA A 116 -5.98 -8.03 5.15
N ALA A 117 -5.30 -9.05 5.68
CA ALA A 117 -5.70 -9.74 6.91
C ALA A 117 -5.59 -8.82 8.14
N GLY A 118 -4.55 -7.99 8.24
CA GLY A 118 -4.37 -7.01 9.30
C GLY A 118 -5.49 -5.97 9.30
N LEU A 119 -5.79 -5.40 8.13
CA LEU A 119 -6.89 -4.46 7.93
C LEU A 119 -8.25 -5.12 8.21
N MET A 120 -8.48 -6.34 7.72
CA MET A 120 -9.73 -7.07 7.94
C MET A 120 -9.97 -7.37 9.42
N THR A 121 -8.92 -7.76 10.15
CA THR A 121 -8.99 -7.97 11.59
C THR A 121 -9.33 -6.67 12.31
N LEU A 122 -8.74 -5.54 11.89
CA LEU A 122 -9.10 -4.22 12.41
C LEU A 122 -10.58 -3.87 12.16
N ILE A 123 -11.08 -4.08 10.93
CA ILE A 123 -12.48 -3.84 10.55
C ILE A 123 -13.44 -4.66 11.42
N ARG A 124 -13.17 -5.96 11.57
CA ARG A 124 -13.99 -6.86 12.40
C ARG A 124 -14.05 -6.39 13.86
N ARG A 125 -12.92 -5.92 14.41
CA ARG A 125 -12.83 -5.45 15.80
C ARG A 125 -13.55 -4.12 16.04
N ARG A 126 -13.71 -3.28 15.01
CA ARG A 126 -14.50 -2.05 15.07
C ARG A 126 -16.01 -2.29 15.16
N GLY A 127 -16.46 -3.55 15.13
CA GLY A 127 -17.88 -3.90 15.18
C GLY A 127 -18.59 -3.71 13.85
N ALA A 128 -17.85 -3.73 12.73
CA ALA A 128 -18.45 -3.68 11.39
C ALA A 128 -19.39 -4.89 11.22
N ARG A 129 -20.71 -4.65 11.34
CA ARG A 129 -21.72 -5.60 10.88
C ARG A 129 -21.57 -5.79 9.36
N LEU A 130 -22.11 -6.89 8.83
CA LEU A 130 -22.25 -7.07 7.39
C LEU A 130 -23.23 -6.02 6.87
N ASP A 131 -22.72 -4.82 6.63
CA ASP A 131 -23.43 -3.69 6.05
C ASP A 131 -23.38 -3.85 4.53
N LEU A 132 -24.37 -4.58 4.01
CA LEU A 132 -24.47 -4.96 2.61
C LEU A 132 -24.30 -3.76 1.66
N PRO A 133 -24.93 -2.59 1.89
CA PRO A 133 -24.67 -1.39 1.11
C PRO A 133 -23.19 -1.00 1.01
N ARG A 134 -22.43 -1.02 2.11
CA ARG A 134 -21.00 -0.67 2.09
C ARG A 134 -20.14 -1.75 1.47
N LEU A 135 -20.54 -3.01 1.60
CA LEU A 135 -19.90 -4.11 0.90
C LEU A 135 -20.07 -3.94 -0.62
N LEU A 136 -21.28 -3.61 -1.06
CA LEU A 136 -21.59 -3.33 -2.46
C LEU A 136 -20.79 -2.13 -2.98
N ASP A 137 -20.68 -1.02 -2.24
CA ASP A 137 -19.85 0.12 -2.66
C ASP A 137 -18.40 -0.27 -2.90
N SER A 138 -17.77 -0.96 -1.92
CA SER A 138 -16.39 -1.42 -2.06
C SER A 138 -16.25 -2.44 -3.19
N GLY A 139 -17.29 -3.24 -3.44
CA GLY A 139 -17.36 -4.19 -4.54
C GLY A 139 -17.45 -3.50 -5.90
N VAL A 140 -18.29 -2.48 -6.06
CA VAL A 140 -18.43 -1.71 -7.30
C VAL A 140 -17.11 -1.03 -7.67
N ILE A 141 -16.44 -0.42 -6.68
CA ILE A 141 -15.10 0.17 -6.87
C ILE A 141 -14.06 -0.90 -7.19
N GLY A 142 -14.10 -2.04 -6.49
CA GLY A 142 -13.24 -3.19 -6.76
C GLY A 142 -13.43 -3.76 -8.17
N VAL A 143 -14.66 -3.83 -8.68
CA VAL A 143 -14.97 -4.31 -10.03
C VAL A 143 -14.50 -3.31 -11.09
N GLY A 144 -14.72 -2.01 -10.88
CA GLY A 144 -14.22 -0.97 -11.78
C GLY A 144 -12.68 -0.98 -11.88
N ALA A 145 -12.00 -1.05 -10.73
CA ALA A 145 -10.55 -1.21 -10.68
C ALA A 145 -10.11 -2.56 -11.29
N GLY A 146 -10.86 -3.63 -11.06
CA GLY A 146 -10.60 -4.96 -11.61
C GLY A 146 -10.68 -5.00 -13.13
N MET A 147 -11.65 -4.29 -13.72
CA MET A 147 -11.75 -4.13 -15.17
C MET A 147 -10.56 -3.35 -15.74
N LEU A 148 -10.17 -2.23 -15.10
CA LEU A 148 -8.98 -1.48 -15.51
C LEU A 148 -7.72 -2.35 -15.42
N SER A 149 -7.57 -3.08 -14.32
CA SER A 149 -6.49 -4.07 -14.15
C SER A 149 -6.54 -5.14 -15.25
N TRP A 150 -7.73 -5.61 -15.63
CA TRP A 150 -7.86 -6.59 -16.71
C TRP A 150 -7.41 -6.03 -18.06
N VAL A 151 -7.96 -4.90 -18.46
CA VAL A 151 -7.73 -4.28 -19.78
C VAL A 151 -6.28 -3.84 -19.94
N TYR A 152 -5.74 -3.16 -18.94
CA TYR A 152 -4.44 -2.52 -19.06
C TYR A 152 -3.31 -3.40 -18.55
N LEU A 153 -3.56 -4.31 -17.59
CA LEU A 153 -2.49 -5.08 -16.93
C LEU A 153 -2.54 -6.56 -17.28
N ILE A 154 -3.68 -7.23 -17.12
CA ILE A 154 -3.75 -8.69 -17.24
C ILE A 154 -3.78 -9.13 -18.71
N ALA A 155 -4.68 -8.55 -19.52
CA ALA A 155 -4.87 -8.96 -20.91
C ALA A 155 -3.61 -8.76 -21.80
N PRO A 156 -2.85 -7.65 -21.66
CA PRO A 156 -1.59 -7.49 -22.40
C PRO A 156 -0.52 -8.51 -21.98
N ASN A 157 -0.41 -8.82 -20.68
CA ASN A 157 0.57 -9.78 -20.16
C ASN A 157 0.18 -11.25 -20.38
N ALA A 158 -1.10 -11.54 -20.64
CA ALA A 158 -1.58 -12.90 -20.90
C ALA A 158 -1.22 -13.42 -22.31
N ARG A 159 -0.86 -12.52 -23.24
CA ARG A 159 -0.53 -12.86 -24.63
C ARG A 159 0.99 -13.00 -24.79
N LEU A 160 1.43 -14.11 -25.42
CA LEU A 160 2.80 -14.49 -25.81
C LEU A 160 3.60 -15.42 -24.84
N GLY A 161 4.68 -16.02 -25.38
CA GLY A 161 5.41 -17.23 -24.93
C GLY A 161 6.22 -17.15 -23.63
N THR A 162 5.72 -16.43 -22.62
CA THR A 162 6.32 -16.32 -21.29
C THR A 162 6.13 -17.63 -20.49
N PRO A 163 7.11 -18.05 -19.66
CA PRO A 163 6.95 -19.20 -18.77
C PRO A 163 5.70 -19.11 -17.89
N VAL A 164 5.06 -20.25 -17.63
CA VAL A 164 3.80 -20.32 -16.85
C VAL A 164 3.93 -19.65 -15.48
N LEU A 165 5.06 -19.83 -14.81
CA LEU A 165 5.31 -19.25 -13.49
C LEU A 165 5.34 -17.71 -13.54
N ALA A 166 6.00 -17.13 -14.56
CA ALA A 166 6.02 -15.68 -14.77
C ALA A 166 4.62 -15.12 -15.05
N LYS A 167 3.79 -15.85 -15.82
CA LYS A 167 2.39 -15.48 -16.04
C LYS A 167 1.60 -15.48 -14.74
N ILE A 168 1.66 -16.57 -13.96
CA ILE A 168 0.95 -16.66 -12.68
C ILE A 168 1.36 -15.52 -11.75
N THR A 169 2.66 -15.26 -11.61
CA THR A 169 3.16 -14.17 -10.77
C THR A 169 2.70 -12.79 -11.28
N SER A 170 2.73 -12.56 -12.59
CA SER A 170 2.24 -11.31 -13.20
C SER A 170 0.75 -11.07 -12.94
N LEU A 171 -0.08 -12.13 -12.97
CA LEU A 171 -1.50 -12.02 -12.64
C LEU A 171 -1.75 -11.85 -11.13
N ALA A 172 -0.88 -12.40 -10.28
CA ALA A 172 -1.03 -12.32 -8.83
C ALA A 172 -0.90 -10.88 -8.31
N TYR A 173 -0.01 -10.06 -8.87
CA TYR A 173 0.20 -8.68 -8.41
C TYR A 173 -1.04 -7.78 -8.54
N PRO A 174 -1.70 -7.64 -9.72
CA PRO A 174 -2.94 -6.87 -9.82
C PRO A 174 -4.05 -7.41 -8.93
N LEU A 175 -4.21 -8.73 -8.82
CA LEU A 175 -5.24 -9.34 -7.96
C LEU A 175 -4.98 -9.03 -6.48
N ALA A 176 -3.72 -9.09 -6.05
CA ALA A 176 -3.30 -8.78 -4.70
C ALA A 176 -3.52 -7.28 -4.37
N GLY A 177 -3.21 -6.38 -5.31
CA GLY A 177 -3.50 -4.96 -5.20
C GLY A 177 -5.01 -4.67 -5.07
N LEU A 178 -5.84 -5.33 -5.88
CA LEU A 178 -7.31 -5.21 -5.81
C LEU A 178 -7.87 -5.70 -4.47
N LEU A 179 -7.35 -6.83 -3.95
CA LEU A 179 -7.72 -7.32 -2.63
C LEU A 179 -7.47 -6.26 -1.56
N VAL A 180 -6.26 -5.68 -1.53
CA VAL A 180 -5.91 -4.64 -0.56
C VAL A 180 -6.79 -3.40 -0.75
N LEU A 181 -7.04 -2.97 -2.00
CA LEU A 181 -7.91 -1.84 -2.32
C LEU A 181 -9.32 -2.04 -1.77
N VAL A 182 -9.96 -3.19 -2.03
CA VAL A 182 -11.32 -3.48 -1.57
C VAL A 182 -11.38 -3.50 -0.04
N VAL A 183 -10.40 -4.11 0.63
CA VAL A 183 -10.35 -4.15 2.08
C VAL A 183 -10.10 -2.75 2.67
N ALA A 184 -9.24 -1.94 2.05
CA ALA A 184 -8.99 -0.57 2.45
C ALA A 184 -10.24 0.29 2.29
N LEU A 185 -10.96 0.17 1.17
CA LEU A 185 -12.23 0.86 0.95
C LEU A 185 -13.26 0.46 2.00
N ARG A 186 -13.33 -0.82 2.36
CA ARG A 186 -14.21 -1.26 3.45
C ARG A 186 -13.85 -0.61 4.79
N LEU A 187 -12.55 -0.42 5.07
CA LEU A 187 -12.09 0.32 6.25
C LEU A 187 -12.41 1.82 6.18
N ILE A 188 -12.31 2.43 4.99
CA ILE A 188 -12.53 3.86 4.73
C ILE A 188 -14.02 4.22 4.73
N LEU A 189 -14.88 3.34 4.21
CA LEU A 189 -16.33 3.56 4.12
C LEU A 189 -17.05 3.08 5.38
N GLY A 190 -16.43 2.18 6.15
CA GLY A 190 -16.98 1.65 7.39
C GLY A 190 -17.05 2.67 8.53
N ASP A 191 -17.88 2.33 9.50
CA ASP A 191 -17.97 3.05 10.78
C ASP A 191 -16.73 2.83 11.65
N GLY A 192 -16.50 3.76 12.57
CA GLY A 192 -15.38 3.67 13.49
C GLY A 192 -14.76 5.03 13.78
N ARG A 193 -13.94 5.08 14.84
CA ARG A 193 -13.15 6.27 15.16
C ARG A 193 -12.08 6.46 14.09
N ARG A 194 -11.89 7.71 13.66
CA ARG A 194 -10.86 8.12 12.70
C ARG A 194 -9.83 9.03 13.38
N PRO A 195 -9.05 8.52 14.35
CA PRO A 195 -7.97 9.30 14.94
C PRO A 195 -6.83 9.48 13.92
N LEU A 196 -5.80 10.28 14.23
CA LEU A 196 -4.73 10.55 13.26
C LEU A 196 -4.02 9.28 12.73
N SER A 197 -3.82 8.26 13.59
CA SER A 197 -3.27 6.97 13.16
C SER A 197 -4.10 6.25 12.09
N PHE A 198 -5.41 6.53 11.99
CA PHE A 198 -6.25 6.02 10.91
C PHE A 198 -5.88 6.65 9.58
N TYR A 199 -5.71 7.97 9.54
CA TYR A 199 -5.36 8.68 8.30
C TYR A 199 -3.95 8.34 7.83
N LEU A 200 -3.00 8.15 8.75
CA LEU A 200 -1.66 7.67 8.41
C LEU A 200 -1.69 6.24 7.83
N LEU A 201 -2.48 5.33 8.42
CA LEU A 201 -2.63 3.97 7.91
C LEU A 201 -3.32 3.94 6.54
N VAL A 202 -4.38 4.73 6.35
CA VAL A 202 -5.04 4.88 5.04
C VAL A 202 -4.07 5.51 4.03
N GLY A 203 -3.29 6.52 4.46
CA GLY A 203 -2.24 7.14 3.65
C GLY A 203 -1.22 6.12 3.17
N HIS A 204 -0.71 5.26 4.05
CA HIS A 204 0.17 4.14 3.68
C HIS A 204 -0.45 3.29 2.57
N VAL A 205 -1.67 2.79 2.76
CA VAL A 205 -2.30 1.87 1.81
C VAL A 205 -2.58 2.55 0.46
N LEU A 206 -3.10 3.77 0.46
CA LEU A 206 -3.38 4.50 -0.79
C LEU A 206 -2.09 4.87 -1.53
N THR A 207 -1.04 5.25 -0.80
CA THR A 207 0.27 5.59 -1.36
C THR A 207 0.91 4.34 -1.98
N LEU A 208 0.84 3.19 -1.31
CA LEU A 208 1.29 1.90 -1.84
C LEU A 208 0.58 1.53 -3.15
N ILE A 209 -0.75 1.49 -3.15
CA ILE A 209 -1.55 1.15 -4.34
C ILE A 209 -1.25 2.11 -5.50
N THR A 210 -1.06 3.39 -5.19
CA THR A 210 -0.70 4.41 -6.20
C THR A 210 0.67 4.10 -6.81
N ALA A 211 1.68 3.84 -5.98
CA ALA A 211 3.02 3.51 -6.44
C ALA A 211 3.00 2.28 -7.36
N ASP A 212 2.34 1.20 -6.92
CA ASP A 212 2.28 -0.06 -7.67
C ASP A 212 1.52 0.10 -8.99
N THR A 213 0.43 0.87 -9.00
CA THR A 213 -0.33 1.14 -10.23
C THR A 213 0.51 1.93 -11.23
N VAL A 214 1.18 3.00 -10.78
CA VAL A 214 2.02 3.83 -11.65
C VAL A 214 3.25 3.04 -12.12
N TYR A 215 3.82 2.20 -11.27
CA TYR A 215 4.92 1.29 -11.63
C TYR A 215 4.52 0.40 -12.80
N VAL A 216 3.40 -0.31 -12.69
CA VAL A 216 2.95 -1.21 -13.77
C VAL A 216 2.64 -0.42 -15.06
N LEU A 217 2.02 0.75 -14.96
CA LEU A 217 1.78 1.62 -16.12
C LEU A 217 3.07 2.05 -16.80
N GLN A 218 4.10 2.43 -16.03
CA GLN A 218 5.41 2.77 -16.58
C GLN A 218 6.11 1.57 -17.19
N GLN A 219 5.98 0.38 -16.58
CA GLN A 219 6.53 -0.87 -17.10
C GLN A 219 5.92 -1.21 -18.47
N LEU A 220 4.59 -1.10 -18.60
CA LEU A 220 3.87 -1.34 -19.86
C LEU A 220 4.21 -0.31 -20.93
N ALA A 221 4.40 0.95 -20.54
CA ALA A 221 4.80 2.02 -21.45
C ALA A 221 6.30 1.97 -21.81
N GLY A 222 7.09 1.08 -21.17
CA GLY A 222 8.55 1.04 -21.34
C GLY A 222 9.27 2.30 -20.84
N THR A 223 8.64 3.05 -19.93
CA THR A 223 9.15 4.33 -19.40
C THR A 223 9.73 4.20 -17.99
N TYR A 224 9.58 3.03 -17.36
CA TYR A 224 10.15 2.77 -16.04
C TYR A 224 11.68 2.83 -16.08
N GLN A 225 12.27 3.50 -15.10
CA GLN A 225 13.70 3.60 -14.88
C GLN A 225 13.99 3.40 -13.40
N SER A 226 15.11 2.75 -13.06
CA SER A 226 15.59 2.68 -11.68
C SER A 226 15.90 4.08 -11.14
N ASN A 227 15.74 4.29 -9.82
CA ASN A 227 15.91 5.59 -9.17
C ASN A 227 14.92 6.65 -9.67
N ASN A 228 13.69 6.25 -10.02
CA ASN A 228 12.63 7.19 -10.38
C ASN A 228 11.91 7.74 -9.14
N PHE A 229 10.89 8.56 -9.34
CA PHE A 229 10.11 9.17 -8.26
C PHE A 229 9.24 8.18 -7.46
N LEU A 230 8.97 6.97 -7.96
CA LEU A 230 8.20 5.93 -7.27
C LEU A 230 8.91 5.44 -6.02
N ASP A 231 10.24 5.45 -6.00
CA ASP A 231 11.02 5.12 -4.80
C ASP A 231 10.62 6.03 -3.62
N ALA A 232 10.42 7.33 -3.87
CA ALA A 232 9.89 8.26 -2.87
C ALA A 232 8.49 7.88 -2.38
N ILE A 233 7.62 7.38 -3.29
CA ILE A 233 6.24 7.02 -2.97
C ILE A 233 6.21 5.74 -2.12
N TRP A 234 6.99 4.70 -2.46
CA TRP A 234 7.12 3.49 -1.63
C TRP A 234 7.74 3.78 -0.25
N LEU A 235 8.77 4.65 -0.20
CA LEU A 235 9.35 5.11 1.07
C LEU A 235 8.34 5.88 1.91
N ALA A 236 7.59 6.82 1.31
CA ALA A 236 6.54 7.57 1.99
C ALA A 236 5.44 6.65 2.53
N SER A 237 5.06 5.63 1.77
CA SER A 237 4.12 4.60 2.21
C SER A 237 4.63 3.88 3.47
N SER A 238 5.87 3.38 3.45
CA SER A 238 6.48 2.69 4.60
C SER A 238 6.57 3.61 5.83
N LEU A 239 6.99 4.85 5.64
CA LEU A 239 7.05 5.87 6.69
C LEU A 239 5.66 6.17 7.28
N ALA A 240 4.61 6.23 6.45
CA ALA A 240 3.25 6.43 6.92
C ALA A 240 2.76 5.30 7.82
N LEU A 241 3.10 4.03 7.52
CA LEU A 241 2.79 2.89 8.38
C LEU A 241 3.52 2.97 9.72
N GLY A 242 4.84 3.22 9.69
CA GLY A 242 5.64 3.38 10.90
C GLY A 242 5.11 4.52 11.78
N ALA A 243 4.79 5.67 11.18
CA ALA A 243 4.19 6.80 11.87
C ALA A 243 2.79 6.48 12.44
N ALA A 244 1.97 5.74 11.70
CA ALA A 244 0.65 5.30 12.16
C ALA A 244 0.73 4.47 13.45
N ALA A 245 1.74 3.59 13.55
CA ALA A 245 2.00 2.78 14.74
C ALA A 245 2.71 3.56 15.85
N MET A 246 3.53 4.56 15.55
CA MET A 246 4.11 5.40 16.61
C MET A 246 3.09 6.37 17.22
N HIS A 247 2.04 6.72 16.49
CA HIS A 247 1.10 7.74 16.94
C HIS A 247 0.32 7.27 18.19
N PRO A 248 0.20 8.09 19.26
CA PRO A 248 -0.47 7.69 20.51
C PRO A 248 -1.92 7.21 20.37
N THR A 249 -2.58 7.59 19.28
CA THR A 249 -3.96 7.16 19.01
C THR A 249 -4.07 5.78 18.39
N MET A 250 -2.96 5.09 18.09
CA MET A 250 -2.97 3.75 17.50
C MET A 250 -3.82 2.76 18.32
N SER A 251 -3.84 2.92 19.65
CA SER A 251 -4.58 2.08 20.59
C SER A 251 -6.08 2.28 20.52
N ARG A 252 -6.54 3.42 20.02
CA ARG A 252 -7.96 3.76 19.84
C ARG A 252 -8.50 3.30 18.49
N LEU A 253 -7.63 2.84 17.59
CA LEU A 253 -7.98 2.53 16.20
C LEU A 253 -8.95 1.36 16.11
N ALA A 254 -8.80 0.35 16.96
CA ALA A 254 -9.65 -0.83 17.00
C ALA A 254 -10.88 -0.68 17.91
N GLY A 255 -11.03 0.45 18.60
CA GLY A 255 -12.13 0.69 19.52
C GLY A 255 -13.48 0.80 18.81
N PRO A 256 -14.57 0.23 19.38
CA PRO A 256 -15.92 0.45 18.87
C PRO A 256 -16.25 1.94 18.86
N ALA A 257 -16.92 2.41 17.80
CA ALA A 257 -17.51 3.75 17.76
C ALA A 257 -19.03 3.62 17.73
N PRO A 258 -19.77 4.58 18.28
CA PRO A 258 -21.21 4.64 18.04
C PRO A 258 -21.46 4.68 16.53
N PRO A 259 -22.52 4.01 16.03
CA PRO A 259 -22.93 4.08 14.64
C PRO A 259 -23.04 5.55 14.23
N ARG A 260 -22.43 5.93 13.11
CA ARG A 260 -22.75 7.22 12.51
C ARG A 260 -24.00 7.03 11.67
N ASP A 261 -24.97 7.93 11.83
CA ASP A 261 -26.08 8.02 10.89
C ASP A 261 -25.50 8.20 9.48
N THR A 262 -25.66 7.18 8.65
CA THR A 262 -25.23 7.15 7.27
C THR A 262 -26.15 8.04 6.45
N ASN A 263 -26.01 9.35 6.60
CA ASN A 263 -26.61 10.25 5.64
C ASN A 263 -25.79 10.12 4.34
N THR A 264 -26.47 9.87 3.22
CA THR A 264 -25.86 9.66 1.90
C THR A 264 -25.08 10.92 1.52
N SER A 265 -23.76 10.93 1.76
CA SER A 265 -22.98 12.13 1.48
C SER A 265 -22.87 12.31 -0.04
N PRO A 266 -22.97 13.54 -0.57
CA PRO A 266 -22.79 13.81 -1.99
C PRO A 266 -21.47 13.27 -2.56
N GLY A 267 -20.41 13.27 -1.73
CA GLY A 267 -19.10 12.70 -2.11
C GLY A 267 -19.13 11.18 -2.31
N ARG A 268 -19.92 10.44 -1.51
CA ARG A 268 -20.11 8.99 -1.70
C ARG A 268 -20.78 8.70 -3.04
N ILE A 269 -21.83 9.46 -3.37
CA ILE A 269 -22.54 9.34 -4.65
C ILE A 269 -21.59 9.68 -5.81
N ALA A 270 -20.82 10.77 -5.71
CA ALA A 270 -19.87 11.16 -6.74
C ALA A 270 -18.82 10.08 -7.02
N VAL A 271 -18.27 9.44 -5.97
CA VAL A 271 -17.31 8.33 -6.12
C VAL A 271 -17.95 7.11 -6.78
N LEU A 272 -19.16 6.73 -6.37
CA LEU A 272 -19.88 5.60 -6.96
C LEU A 272 -20.26 5.86 -8.42
N CYS A 273 -20.77 7.04 -8.73
CA CYS A 273 -21.08 7.45 -10.10
C CYS A 273 -19.82 7.50 -10.96
N GLY A 274 -18.72 8.10 -10.46
CA GLY A 274 -17.45 8.13 -11.17
C GLY A 274 -16.91 6.73 -11.46
N THR A 275 -17.04 5.82 -10.49
CA THR A 275 -16.66 4.41 -10.65
C THR A 275 -17.53 3.70 -11.68
N ALA A 276 -18.85 3.89 -11.63
CA ALA A 276 -19.78 3.29 -12.59
C ALA A 276 -19.51 3.78 -14.03
N LEU A 277 -18.99 5.01 -14.18
CA LEU A 277 -18.60 5.58 -15.46
C LEU A 277 -17.26 5.06 -16.00
N ILE A 278 -16.43 4.38 -15.19
CA ILE A 278 -15.15 3.81 -15.64
C ILE A 278 -15.37 2.87 -16.83
N VAL A 279 -16.35 1.98 -16.75
CA VAL A 279 -16.65 0.98 -17.79
C VAL A 279 -17.03 1.64 -19.13
N PRO A 280 -18.08 2.48 -19.22
CA PRO A 280 -18.44 3.12 -20.48
C PRO A 280 -17.37 4.09 -21.00
N ILE A 281 -16.67 4.83 -20.13
CA ILE A 281 -15.57 5.71 -20.58
C ILE A 281 -14.43 4.90 -21.18
N THR A 282 -14.04 3.78 -20.55
CA THR A 282 -12.98 2.91 -21.06
C THR A 282 -13.35 2.36 -22.43
N LEU A 283 -14.61 1.92 -22.61
CA LEU A 283 -15.11 1.44 -23.91
C LEU A 283 -15.12 2.53 -24.98
N VAL A 284 -15.57 3.75 -24.64
CA VAL A 284 -15.53 4.90 -25.57
C VAL A 284 -14.10 5.24 -25.97
N VAL A 285 -13.17 5.27 -25.01
CA VAL A 285 -11.75 5.53 -25.27
C VAL A 285 -11.16 4.45 -26.17
N GLN A 286 -11.38 3.17 -25.87
CA GLN A 286 -10.91 2.05 -26.71
C GLN A 286 -11.49 2.08 -28.12
N ASN A 287 -12.76 2.44 -28.26
CA ASN A 287 -13.40 2.61 -29.56
C ASN A 287 -12.78 3.78 -30.34
N SER A 288 -12.51 4.90 -29.67
CA SER A 288 -11.90 6.09 -30.29
C SER A 288 -10.42 5.90 -30.68
N THR A 289 -9.68 5.05 -29.97
CA THR A 289 -8.25 4.77 -30.23
C THR A 289 -8.03 3.54 -31.11
N GLY A 290 -9.10 2.89 -31.59
CA GLY A 290 -9.02 1.69 -32.44
C GLY A 290 -8.56 0.42 -31.69
N GLY A 291 -8.64 0.41 -30.36
CA GLY A 291 -8.19 -0.67 -29.48
C GLY A 291 -9.17 -1.85 -29.31
N LEU A 292 -10.40 -1.74 -29.83
CA LEU A 292 -11.34 -2.86 -29.89
C LEU A 292 -10.89 -3.86 -30.96
N ARG A 293 -9.93 -4.72 -30.59
CA ARG A 293 -9.75 -6.02 -31.23
C ARG A 293 -10.30 -7.06 -30.27
N ASP A 294 -11.56 -7.40 -30.46
CA ASP A 294 -12.23 -8.46 -29.72
C ASP A 294 -11.32 -9.69 -29.69
N ALA A 295 -11.08 -10.19 -28.49
CA ALA A 295 -10.46 -11.49 -28.30
C ALA A 295 -11.48 -12.54 -28.75
N ALA A 296 -11.51 -12.83 -30.05
CA ALA A 296 -12.07 -14.06 -30.58
C ALA A 296 -11.14 -15.24 -30.28
#